data_AF-A0A9X9L8H1-F1
#
_entry.id   AF-A0A9X9L8H1-F1
#
_cell.length_a   1.000
_cell.length_b   1.000
_cell.length_c   1.000
_cell.angle_alpha   90.00
_cell.angle_beta   90.00
_cell.angle_gamma   90.00
#
_symmetry.space_group_name_H-M   'P 1'
#
loop_
_entity.id
_entity.type
_entity.pdbx_description
1 polymer ?
#
loop_
_entity_poly.entity_id
_entity_poly.type
_entity_poly.pdbx_seq_one_letter_code
_entity_poly.pdbx_strand_id
1 'polypeptide(L)'
;MALELLSGSCEKTGAIVNHSHRHDLESFFYVLLWLSMSRGWEKGKEQNRDYLSKWFTGTAKEIFEFKKTQIKESNIEEDVLSKFSPKFYGLRRLAKEFWRIIFLTNGTFSIGSYKDNNALYNSTMAVFDEDIQMMIV
;
A
#
# COMPACT_ATOMS: atom_id res chain seq x y z
N MET A 1 8.96 0.70 -3.56
CA MET A 1 9.27 1.56 -4.73
C MET A 1 8.87 3.00 -4.45
N ALA A 2 7.62 3.26 -4.05
CA ALA A 2 7.13 4.63 -3.92
C ALA A 2 7.83 5.38 -2.80
N LEU A 3 7.89 4.82 -1.60
CA LEU A 3 8.38 5.58 -0.45
C LEU A 3 9.89 5.77 -0.47
N GLU A 4 10.68 4.74 -0.78
CA GLU A 4 12.14 4.86 -0.79
C GLU A 4 12.66 5.77 -1.91
N LEU A 5 12.07 5.72 -3.12
CA LEU A 5 12.42 6.64 -4.19
C LEU A 5 12.06 8.09 -3.85
N LEU A 6 10.86 8.30 -3.27
CA LEU A 6 10.44 9.64 -2.87
C LEU A 6 11.31 10.16 -1.72
N SER A 7 11.67 9.32 -0.74
CA SER A 7 12.63 9.67 0.32
C SER A 7 13.98 10.06 -0.25
N GLY A 8 14.53 9.25 -1.18
CA GLY A 8 15.80 9.54 -1.85
C GLY A 8 15.76 10.87 -2.59
N SER A 9 14.65 11.18 -3.27
CA SER A 9 14.45 12.48 -3.94
C SER A 9 14.35 13.67 -2.98
N CYS A 10 13.99 13.44 -1.71
CA CYS A 10 13.96 14.48 -0.69
C CYS A 10 15.35 14.80 -0.13
N GLU A 11 16.29 13.85 -0.22
CA GLU A 11 17.62 13.97 0.42
C GLU A 11 18.74 14.28 -0.59
N LYS A 12 18.73 13.67 -1.79
CA LYS A 12 19.73 13.87 -2.85
C LYS A 12 19.15 13.64 -4.24
N THR A 13 19.38 14.58 -5.15
CA THR A 13 19.07 14.41 -6.58
C THR A 13 19.95 13.30 -7.17
N GLY A 14 19.37 12.15 -7.53
CA GLY A 14 20.08 11.03 -8.18
C GLY A 14 20.42 9.81 -7.30
N ALA A 15 19.71 9.60 -6.17
CA ALA A 15 19.87 8.37 -5.39
C ALA A 15 19.54 7.11 -6.22
N ILE A 16 20.52 6.22 -6.40
CA ILE A 16 20.32 4.91 -7.05
C ILE A 16 19.69 3.98 -6.01
N VAL A 17 18.39 3.71 -6.17
CA VAL A 17 17.69 2.69 -5.38
C VAL A 17 17.77 1.38 -6.14
N ASN A 18 18.41 0.37 -5.55
CA ASN A 18 18.41 -0.98 -6.11
C ASN A 18 16.99 -1.53 -6.09
N HIS A 19 16.48 -1.88 -7.26
CA HIS A 19 15.16 -2.49 -7.38
C HIS A 19 15.14 -3.85 -6.69
N SER A 20 14.23 -4.04 -5.74
CA SER A 20 14.00 -5.30 -5.04
C SER A 20 12.55 -5.74 -5.15
N HIS A 21 12.30 -7.01 -4.93
CA HIS A 21 10.99 -7.66 -4.91
C HIS A 21 9.98 -6.94 -3.99
N ARG A 22 10.46 -6.38 -2.88
CA ARG A 22 9.64 -5.54 -1.99
C ARG A 22 9.10 -4.30 -2.69
N HIS A 23 9.86 -3.71 -3.61
CA HIS A 23 9.42 -2.52 -4.33
C HIS A 23 8.25 -2.83 -5.24
N ASP A 24 8.27 -3.97 -5.93
CA ASP A 24 7.17 -4.42 -6.79
C ASP A 24 5.91 -4.68 -5.97
N LEU A 25 6.04 -5.37 -4.83
CA LEU A 25 4.91 -5.64 -3.93
C LEU A 25 4.36 -4.37 -3.27
N GLU A 26 5.19 -3.41 -2.88
CA GLU A 26 4.75 -2.10 -2.39
C GLU A 26 3.99 -1.32 -3.46
N SER A 27 4.49 -1.30 -4.70
CA SER A 27 3.80 -0.67 -5.83
C SER A 27 2.45 -1.35 -6.10
N PHE A 28 2.42 -2.69 -6.11
CA PHE A 28 1.20 -3.45 -6.27
C PHE A 28 0.19 -3.16 -5.14
N PHE A 29 0.65 -3.06 -3.90
CA PHE A 29 -0.18 -2.67 -2.76
C PHE A 29 -0.83 -1.29 -2.97
N TYR A 30 -0.08 -0.27 -3.39
CA TYR A 30 -0.67 1.03 -3.70
C TYR A 30 -1.69 0.96 -4.85
N VAL A 31 -1.47 0.14 -5.88
CA VAL A 31 -2.46 -0.07 -6.95
C VAL A 31 -3.74 -0.73 -6.43
N LEU A 32 -3.60 -1.76 -5.58
CA LEU A 32 -4.73 -2.44 -4.92
C LEU A 32 -5.58 -1.45 -4.11
N LEU A 33 -4.93 -0.64 -3.26
CA LEU A 33 -5.62 0.38 -2.46
C LEU A 33 -6.30 1.42 -3.35
N TRP A 34 -5.60 1.92 -4.37
CA TRP A 34 -6.14 2.89 -5.31
C TRP A 34 -7.43 2.39 -5.97
N LEU A 35 -7.42 1.16 -6.48
CA LEU A 35 -8.59 0.55 -7.12
C LEU A 35 -9.74 0.38 -6.12
N SER A 36 -9.43 -0.11 -4.93
CA SER A 36 -10.42 -0.35 -3.87
C SER A 36 -11.10 0.93 -3.38
N MET A 37 -10.39 2.05 -3.41
CA MET A 37 -10.88 3.36 -2.96
C MET A 37 -11.53 4.20 -4.07
N SER A 38 -11.14 3.98 -5.33
CA SER A 38 -11.60 4.79 -6.48
C SER A 38 -12.73 4.16 -7.29
N ARG A 39 -12.83 2.82 -7.29
CA ARG A 39 -13.82 2.07 -8.07
C ARG A 39 -14.86 1.45 -7.17
N GLY A 40 -15.94 0.93 -7.75
CA GLY A 40 -16.96 0.17 -7.03
C GLY A 40 -17.98 1.00 -6.25
N TRP A 41 -17.98 2.32 -6.45
CA TRP A 41 -19.02 3.21 -5.99
C TRP A 41 -20.28 3.12 -6.87
N GLU A 42 -21.43 3.43 -6.28
CA GLU A 42 -22.62 3.74 -7.06
C GLU A 42 -22.43 5.06 -7.80
N LYS A 43 -23.10 5.20 -8.95
CA LYS A 43 -22.99 6.39 -9.79
C LYS A 43 -23.34 7.66 -8.98
N GLY A 44 -22.44 8.63 -8.96
CA GLY A 44 -22.61 9.90 -8.24
C GLY A 44 -22.31 9.82 -6.74
N LYS A 45 -21.90 8.65 -6.22
CA LYS A 45 -21.45 8.45 -4.84
C LYS A 45 -19.94 8.25 -4.74
N GLU A 46 -19.19 8.50 -5.80
CA GLU A 46 -17.73 8.36 -5.82
C GLU A 46 -17.10 9.26 -4.75
N GLN A 47 -16.32 8.67 -3.86
CA GLN A 47 -15.60 9.40 -2.81
C GLN A 47 -14.10 9.38 -3.08
N ASN A 48 -13.33 10.01 -2.18
CA ASN A 48 -11.87 9.91 -2.09
C ASN A 48 -11.08 10.47 -3.27
N ARG A 49 -11.68 11.08 -4.29
CA ARG A 49 -10.94 11.67 -5.43
C ARG A 49 -9.85 12.63 -4.96
N ASP A 50 -10.21 13.56 -4.07
CA ASP A 50 -9.26 14.54 -3.54
C ASP A 50 -8.21 13.89 -2.63
N TYR A 51 -8.61 12.90 -1.85
CA TYR A 51 -7.70 12.14 -1.00
C TYR A 51 -6.65 11.38 -1.81
N LEU A 52 -7.09 10.67 -2.85
CA LEU A 52 -6.26 9.90 -3.76
C LEU A 52 -5.39 10.82 -4.63
N SER A 53 -5.85 12.02 -4.98
CA SER A 53 -5.06 12.99 -5.75
C SER A 53 -3.69 13.29 -5.12
N LYS A 54 -3.62 13.27 -3.79
CA LYS A 54 -2.40 13.50 -3.00
C LYS A 54 -1.35 12.39 -3.15
N TRP A 55 -1.69 11.25 -3.77
CA TRP A 55 -0.73 10.18 -4.05
C TRP A 55 0.20 10.48 -5.23
N PHE A 56 -0.14 11.47 -6.05
CA PHE A 56 0.58 11.81 -7.28
C PHE A 56 0.56 13.31 -7.62
N THR A 57 0.00 14.16 -6.76
CA THR A 57 -0.03 15.62 -6.93
C THR A 57 0.76 16.29 -5.82
N GLY A 58 1.53 17.32 -6.15
CA GLY A 58 2.39 18.06 -5.23
C GLY A 58 3.88 17.77 -5.44
N THR A 59 4.70 18.24 -4.51
CA THR A 59 6.14 17.94 -4.47
C THR A 59 6.39 16.50 -4.07
N ALA A 60 7.56 15.95 -4.44
CA ALA A 60 7.94 14.59 -4.04
C ALA A 60 7.91 14.38 -2.52
N LYS A 61 8.28 15.42 -1.75
CA LYS A 61 8.22 15.42 -0.28
C LYS A 61 6.80 15.35 0.25
N GLU A 62 5.86 16.11 -0.32
CA GLU A 62 4.46 16.07 0.09
C GLU A 62 3.85 14.68 -0.20
N ILE A 63 4.13 14.13 -1.38
CA ILE A 63 3.66 12.79 -1.76
C ILE A 63 4.25 11.74 -0.81
N PHE A 64 5.54 11.85 -0.49
CA PHE A 64 6.22 10.95 0.45
C PHE A 64 5.58 10.96 1.83
N GLU A 65 5.49 12.13 2.45
CA GLU A 65 4.97 12.27 3.81
C GLU A 65 3.51 11.83 3.92
N PHE A 66 2.72 12.11 2.88
CA PHE A 66 1.34 11.66 2.81
C PHE A 66 1.25 10.14 2.74
N LYS A 67 1.94 9.50 1.79
CA LYS A 67 1.98 8.04 1.65
C LYS A 67 2.53 7.34 2.90
N LYS A 68 3.57 7.92 3.52
CA LYS A 68 4.20 7.41 4.75
C LYS A 68 3.25 7.48 5.93
N THR A 69 2.50 8.57 6.06
CA THR A 69 1.53 8.74 7.15
C THR A 69 0.41 7.71 7.06
N GLN A 70 -0.08 7.43 5.85
CA GLN A 70 -1.18 6.49 5.62
C GLN A 70 -0.83 5.04 5.95
N ILE A 71 0.42 4.63 5.73
CA ILE A 71 0.87 3.26 6.03
C ILE A 71 1.34 3.10 7.48
N LYS A 72 1.23 4.13 8.35
CA LYS A 72 1.47 3.95 9.78
C LYS A 72 0.39 3.02 10.35
N GLU A 73 0.78 2.21 11.32
CA GLU A 73 -0.12 1.26 11.98
C GLU A 73 -1.36 1.95 12.58
N SER A 74 -1.20 3.17 13.11
CA SER A 74 -2.30 3.97 13.64
C SER A 74 -3.29 4.48 12.57
N ASN A 75 -2.90 4.51 11.31
CA ASN A 75 -3.64 5.18 10.23
C ASN A 75 -4.20 4.20 9.20
N ILE A 76 -3.62 3.01 9.06
CA ILE A 76 -4.02 2.07 8.00
C ILE A 76 -5.51 1.71 8.08
N GLU A 77 -6.04 1.48 9.28
CA GLU A 77 -7.46 1.15 9.46
C GLU A 77 -8.38 2.36 9.22
N GLU A 78 -8.14 3.43 9.96
CA GLU A 78 -9.05 4.58 10.02
C GLU A 78 -8.96 5.47 8.77
N ASP A 79 -7.77 5.63 8.19
CA ASP A 79 -7.57 6.55 7.08
C ASP A 79 -7.56 5.87 5.71
N VAL A 80 -7.24 4.57 5.62
CA VAL A 80 -7.08 3.87 4.33
C VAL A 80 -8.16 2.82 4.13
N LEU A 81 -8.27 1.82 5.01
CA LEU A 81 -9.22 0.71 4.84
C LEU A 81 -10.67 1.18 4.96
N SER A 82 -10.95 2.14 5.84
CA SER A 82 -12.26 2.78 5.97
C SER A 82 -12.77 3.40 4.65
N LYS A 83 -11.87 3.81 3.77
CA LYS A 83 -12.16 4.50 2.50
C LYS A 83 -12.45 3.58 1.33
N PHE A 84 -12.40 2.26 1.52
CA PHE A 84 -12.77 1.32 0.47
C PHE A 84 -14.21 1.55 0.05
N SER A 85 -14.51 1.35 -1.23
CA SER A 85 -15.89 1.38 -1.69
C SER A 85 -16.64 0.12 -1.25
N PRO A 86 -17.99 0.14 -1.23
CA PRO A 86 -18.79 -0.98 -0.78
C PRO A 86 -18.48 -2.30 -1.50
N LYS A 87 -18.18 -2.25 -2.81
CA LYS A 87 -17.84 -3.47 -3.59
C LYS A 87 -16.51 -4.11 -3.18
N PHE A 88 -15.65 -3.39 -2.45
CA PHE A 88 -14.34 -3.88 -2.07
C PHE A 88 -14.19 -4.10 -0.56
N TYR A 89 -15.25 -4.02 0.24
CA TYR A 89 -15.16 -4.28 1.69
C TYR A 89 -14.55 -5.64 2.03
N GLY A 90 -14.80 -6.67 1.23
CA GLY A 90 -14.18 -7.98 1.38
C GLY A 90 -12.64 -7.97 1.27
N LEU A 91 -12.06 -6.99 0.58
CA LEU A 91 -10.61 -6.86 0.41
C LEU A 91 -9.91 -6.15 1.59
N ARG A 92 -10.65 -5.65 2.60
CA ARG A 92 -10.04 -4.92 3.73
C ARG A 92 -9.09 -5.81 4.53
N ARG A 93 -9.49 -7.06 4.79
CA ARG A 93 -8.65 -8.04 5.47
C ARG A 93 -7.37 -8.32 4.67
N LEU A 94 -7.52 -8.63 3.38
CA LEU A 94 -6.40 -8.84 2.46
C LEU A 94 -5.43 -7.65 2.47
N ALA A 95 -5.95 -6.44 2.32
CA ALA A 95 -5.13 -5.24 2.33
C ALA A 95 -4.39 -5.04 3.66
N LYS A 96 -5.01 -5.37 4.80
CA LYS A 96 -4.35 -5.31 6.11
C LYS A 96 -3.22 -6.34 6.24
N GLU A 97 -3.48 -7.59 5.90
CA GLU A 97 -2.47 -8.65 6.01
C GLU A 97 -1.33 -8.45 4.99
N PHE A 98 -1.66 -7.99 3.79
CA PHE A 98 -0.65 -7.61 2.81
C PHE A 98 0.19 -6.41 3.28
N TRP A 99 -0.42 -5.42 3.94
CA TRP A 99 0.30 -4.33 4.60
C TRP A 99 1.25 -4.86 5.69
N ARG A 100 0.82 -5.82 6.52
CA ARG A 100 1.69 -6.42 7.54
C ARG A 100 2.92 -7.08 6.93
N ILE A 101 2.74 -7.85 5.87
CA ILE A 101 3.86 -8.50 5.16
C ILE A 101 4.85 -7.47 4.62
N ILE A 102 4.35 -6.39 4.02
CA ILE A 102 5.22 -5.38 3.41
C ILE A 102 5.90 -4.50 4.45
N PHE A 103 5.22 -4.10 5.53
CA PHE A 103 5.67 -3.00 6.40
C PHE A 103 6.03 -3.41 7.83
N LEU A 104 5.75 -4.65 8.26
CA LEU A 104 6.15 -5.17 9.57
C LEU A 104 7.22 -6.26 9.42
N THR A 105 8.42 -5.97 9.91
CA THR A 105 9.51 -6.95 10.02
C THR A 105 9.69 -7.31 11.49
N ASN A 106 9.44 -8.56 11.86
CA ASN A 106 9.51 -9.02 13.26
C ASN A 106 8.71 -8.12 14.22
N GLY A 107 7.52 -7.68 13.80
CA GLY A 107 6.65 -6.79 14.58
C GLY A 107 7.10 -5.32 14.62
N THR A 108 8.18 -4.94 13.93
CA THR A 108 8.66 -3.57 13.87
C THR A 108 8.34 -2.94 12.52
N PHE A 109 7.76 -1.74 12.55
CA PHE A 109 7.50 -0.96 11.35
C PHE A 109 8.81 -0.60 10.64
N SER A 110 8.91 -0.94 9.35
CA SER A 110 10.09 -0.71 8.54
C SER A 110 9.71 -0.20 7.15
N ILE A 111 10.45 0.77 6.64
CA ILE A 111 10.39 1.25 5.25
C ILE A 111 11.83 1.12 4.71
N GLY A 112 12.06 0.29 3.69
CA GLY A 112 13.39 0.10 3.08
C GLY A 112 13.66 -1.32 2.56
N SER A 113 14.89 -1.61 2.16
CA SER A 113 15.27 -2.92 1.58
C SER A 113 15.13 -4.09 2.57
N TYR A 114 14.49 -5.17 2.13
CA TYR A 114 14.45 -6.46 2.83
C TYR A 114 15.63 -7.33 2.39
N LYS A 115 16.25 -8.06 3.33
CA LYS A 115 17.37 -8.96 3.02
C LYS A 115 16.93 -10.26 2.33
N ASP A 116 15.71 -10.72 2.56
CA ASP A 116 15.16 -11.95 1.97
C ASP A 116 13.89 -11.65 1.16
N ASN A 117 14.00 -11.80 -0.15
CA ASN A 117 12.96 -11.47 -1.12
C ASN A 117 11.98 -12.62 -1.38
N ASN A 118 12.40 -13.89 -1.24
CA ASN A 118 11.56 -15.03 -1.58
C ASN A 118 10.50 -15.27 -0.49
N ALA A 119 10.88 -15.08 0.78
CA ALA A 119 9.95 -15.17 1.90
C ALA A 119 8.78 -14.18 1.78
N LEU A 120 9.05 -12.97 1.26
CA LEU A 120 8.05 -11.90 1.08
C LEU A 120 6.99 -12.29 0.03
N TYR A 121 7.43 -12.84 -1.11
CA TYR A 121 6.52 -13.30 -2.16
C TYR A 121 5.69 -14.49 -1.71
N ASN A 122 6.31 -15.50 -1.08
CA ASN A 122 5.61 -16.67 -0.59
C ASN A 122 4.55 -16.31 0.46
N SER A 123 4.89 -15.39 1.37
CA SER A 123 3.93 -14.90 2.38
C SER A 123 2.77 -14.14 1.73
N THR A 124 3.07 -13.34 0.70
CA THR A 124 2.04 -12.62 -0.07
C THR A 124 1.11 -13.59 -0.78
N MET A 125 1.66 -14.57 -1.51
CA MET A 125 0.86 -15.59 -2.20
C MET A 125 -0.04 -16.35 -1.25
N ALA A 126 0.48 -16.79 -0.10
CA ALA A 126 -0.30 -17.52 0.90
C ALA A 126 -1.52 -16.70 1.39
N VAL A 127 -1.33 -15.43 1.72
CA VAL A 127 -2.45 -14.57 2.17
C VAL A 127 -3.48 -14.35 1.06
N PHE A 128 -3.05 -14.18 -0.19
CA PHE A 128 -3.97 -14.06 -1.32
C PHE A 128 -4.76 -15.35 -1.54
N ASP A 129 -4.11 -16.51 -1.49
CA ASP A 129 -4.78 -17.80 -1.64
C ASP A 129 -5.80 -18.03 -0.52
N GLU A 130 -5.44 -17.73 0.73
CA GLU A 130 -6.35 -17.80 1.87
C GLU A 130 -7.59 -16.90 1.67
N ASP A 131 -7.39 -15.63 1.31
CA ASP A 131 -8.51 -14.70 1.10
C ASP A 131 -9.38 -15.09 -0.10
N ILE A 132 -8.80 -15.63 -1.18
CA ILE A 132 -9.56 -16.16 -2.30
C ILE A 132 -10.45 -17.33 -1.84
N GLN A 133 -9.91 -18.27 -1.06
CA GLN A 133 -10.69 -19.40 -0.55
C GLN A 133 -11.86 -18.94 0.32
N MET A 134 -11.68 -17.89 1.13
CA MET A 134 -12.75 -17.35 1.97
C MET A 134 -13.82 -16.58 1.20
N MET A 135 -13.54 -16.12 -0.03
CA MET A 135 -14.52 -15.45 -0.89
C MET A 135 -15.37 -16.41 -1.71
N ILE A 136 -14.96 -17.68 -1.82
CA ILE A 136 -15.64 -18.72 -2.61
C ILE A 136 -16.68 -19.50 -1.76
N VAL A 137 -16.62 -19.36 -0.43
CA VAL A 137 -17.55 -19.98 0.54
C VAL A 137 -18.67 -19.01 0.91
#